data_AF-A0A354FX93-F1
#
_entry.id   AF-A0A354FX93-F1
#
_cell.length_a   1.000
_cell.length_b   1.000
_cell.length_c   1.000
_cell.angle_alpha   90.00
_cell.angle_beta   90.00
_cell.angle_gamma   90.00
#
_symmetry.space_group_name_H-M   'P 1'
#
loop_
_entity.id
_entity.type
_entity.pdbx_description
1 polymer ?
#
loop_
_entity_poly.entity_id
_entity_poly.type
_entity_poly.pdbx_seq_one_letter_code
_entity_poly.pdbx_strand_id
1 'polypeptide(L)'
;VVMAFDEQGQAATYEDKCRICKRAYDILVNEVGFPPQDIIFDPNILTVATGIEEHNNYALDFFNATRWIKDNLPFAKVSGGVSNISFSFRGNNAVREAMHSAFLYHATQAGMDMGIVNAGMLEVYDKIPKHLLTAVEDVLLNKDDGATERLLDLAEEFKGQGAKKLVEDLSWREQPVEKRLEHSLLRGIDKFIDDDTEEALAKYKKPLSVIEGPLMDGMGIVGDLFGAGKMFLPQVVKSARVMKKSVAWLEPLMEAEREEKIVTQTSFLRSENSALSESEARAIATKSFSNGKVIMATVKGDVHDIGKNIVGVVLICNGFDVVDMGVMVSCDKILDAVEEHNADIIGLSGLITPSLDEMITVAKEAEKRGFGKRNIPILIGG
;
A
#
# COMPACT_ATOMS: atom_id res chain seq x y z
N VAL A 1 -24.43 5.75 -7.00
CA VAL A 1 -23.79 7.03 -6.60
C VAL A 1 -24.82 8.13 -6.68
N VAL A 2 -24.96 8.95 -5.65
CA VAL A 2 -25.89 10.08 -5.57
C VAL A 2 -25.05 11.35 -5.48
N MET A 3 -25.03 12.14 -6.55
CA MET A 3 -24.45 13.49 -6.49
C MET A 3 -25.40 14.40 -5.73
N ALA A 4 -24.86 15.28 -4.86
CA ALA A 4 -25.66 16.21 -4.07
C ALA A 4 -26.17 17.36 -4.95
N PHE A 5 -27.18 17.07 -5.77
CA PHE A 5 -27.86 17.99 -6.65
C PHE A 5 -29.36 17.77 -6.53
N ASP A 6 -30.14 18.85 -6.42
CA ASP A 6 -31.59 18.80 -6.37
C ASP A 6 -32.21 19.85 -7.29
N GLU A 7 -33.52 20.08 -7.16
CA GLU A 7 -34.27 21.02 -7.99
C GLU A 7 -33.85 22.50 -7.77
N GLN A 8 -33.13 22.81 -6.68
CA GLN A 8 -32.58 24.13 -6.39
C GLN A 8 -31.12 24.29 -6.87
N GLY A 9 -30.49 23.19 -7.29
CA GLY A 9 -29.16 23.18 -7.89
C GLY A 9 -28.16 22.28 -7.15
N GLN A 10 -26.88 22.60 -7.31
CA GLN A 10 -25.79 21.86 -6.67
C GLN A 10 -25.61 22.25 -5.20
N ALA A 11 -25.30 21.28 -4.35
CA ALA A 11 -24.96 21.52 -2.95
C ALA A 11 -23.60 22.23 -2.81
N ALA A 12 -23.64 23.53 -2.56
CA ALA A 12 -22.45 24.36 -2.35
C ALA A 12 -22.05 24.45 -0.87
N THR A 13 -23.01 24.78 0.00
CA THR A 13 -22.81 24.99 1.44
C THR A 13 -22.84 23.66 2.22
N TYR A 14 -22.34 23.68 3.45
CA TYR A 14 -22.49 22.55 4.37
C TYR A 14 -23.95 22.15 4.57
N GLU A 15 -24.83 23.12 4.77
CA GLU A 15 -26.27 22.92 5.00
C GLU A 15 -26.93 22.23 3.81
N ASP A 16 -26.62 22.68 2.58
CA ASP A 16 -27.16 22.07 1.37
C ASP A 16 -26.68 20.64 1.18
N LYS A 17 -25.38 20.38 1.43
CA LYS A 17 -24.81 19.03 1.34
C LYS A 17 -25.54 18.08 2.29
N CYS A 18 -25.73 18.48 3.54
CA CYS A 18 -26.43 17.66 4.53
C CYS A 18 -27.91 17.46 4.16
N ARG A 19 -28.61 18.54 3.80
CA ARG A 19 -30.03 18.53 3.42
C ARG A 19 -30.31 17.60 2.24
N ILE A 20 -29.53 17.71 1.17
CA ILE A 20 -29.71 16.91 -0.05
C ILE A 20 -29.36 15.44 0.22
N CYS A 21 -28.23 15.15 0.87
CA CYS A 21 -27.85 13.79 1.21
C CYS A 21 -28.88 13.12 2.14
N LYS A 22 -29.40 13.83 3.15
CA LYS A 22 -30.45 13.31 4.04
C LYS A 22 -31.74 12.97 3.29
N ARG A 23 -32.22 13.90 2.46
CA ARG A 23 -33.43 13.71 1.67
C ARG A 23 -33.27 12.51 0.73
N ALA A 24 -32.15 12.41 0.05
CA ALA A 24 -31.86 11.28 -0.83
C ALA A 24 -31.76 9.95 -0.06
N TYR A 25 -31.10 9.95 1.11
CA TYR A 25 -31.04 8.77 1.98
C TYR A 25 -32.42 8.32 2.42
N ASP A 26 -33.28 9.25 2.87
CA ASP A 26 -34.61 8.91 3.35
C ASP A 26 -35.49 8.31 2.25
N ILE A 27 -35.43 8.88 1.05
CA ILE A 27 -36.14 8.33 -0.12
C ILE A 27 -35.61 6.93 -0.44
N LEU A 28 -34.30 6.79 -0.58
CA LEU A 28 -33.68 5.51 -0.97
C LEU A 28 -33.92 4.42 0.07
N VAL A 29 -33.73 4.72 1.35
CA VAL A 29 -33.78 3.72 2.41
C VAL A 29 -35.21 3.50 2.92
N ASN A 30 -35.95 4.57 3.23
CA ASN A 30 -37.25 4.44 3.91
C ASN A 30 -38.41 4.23 2.93
N GLU A 31 -38.35 4.80 1.72
CA GLU A 31 -39.45 4.68 0.74
C GLU A 31 -39.20 3.57 -0.27
N VAL A 32 -37.97 3.48 -0.80
CA VAL A 32 -37.60 2.50 -1.85
C VAL A 32 -37.10 1.18 -1.25
N GLY A 33 -36.55 1.19 -0.03
CA GLY A 33 -35.94 0.01 0.58
C GLY A 33 -34.57 -0.37 0.00
N PHE A 34 -33.85 0.58 -0.57
CA PHE A 34 -32.51 0.39 -1.12
C PHE A 34 -31.49 0.14 0.02
N PRO A 35 -30.59 -0.85 -0.11
CA PRO A 35 -29.61 -1.13 0.94
C PRO A 35 -28.66 0.05 1.19
N PRO A 36 -28.55 0.57 2.43
CA PRO A 36 -27.78 1.77 2.71
C PRO A 36 -26.26 1.62 2.47
N GLN A 37 -25.71 0.42 2.64
CA GLN A 37 -24.30 0.11 2.37
C GLN A 37 -23.89 0.23 0.89
N ASP A 38 -24.88 0.24 -0.01
CA ASP A 38 -24.66 0.39 -1.45
C ASP A 38 -24.85 1.85 -1.92
N ILE A 39 -25.22 2.74 -1.01
CA ILE A 39 -25.31 4.18 -1.28
C ILE A 39 -23.92 4.79 -1.19
N ILE A 40 -23.53 5.50 -2.24
CA ILE A 40 -22.33 6.33 -2.29
C ILE A 40 -22.78 7.75 -2.57
N PHE A 41 -22.64 8.65 -1.60
CA PHE A 41 -22.87 10.08 -1.78
C PHE A 41 -21.63 10.77 -2.35
N ASP A 42 -21.83 11.67 -3.31
CA ASP A 42 -20.85 12.65 -3.72
C ASP A 42 -21.37 14.03 -3.29
N PRO A 43 -20.93 14.57 -2.13
CA PRO A 43 -21.39 15.86 -1.63
C PRO A 43 -20.73 17.05 -2.35
N ASN A 44 -20.19 16.85 -3.56
CA ASN A 44 -19.55 17.83 -4.43
C ASN A 44 -18.28 18.45 -3.82
N ILE A 45 -17.12 17.98 -4.28
CA ILE A 45 -15.86 18.73 -4.11
C ILE A 45 -15.88 19.91 -5.07
N LEU A 46 -15.82 21.13 -4.52
CA LEU A 46 -15.83 22.38 -5.28
C LEU A 46 -14.48 23.09 -5.18
N THR A 47 -14.23 23.98 -6.13
CA THR A 47 -12.97 24.69 -6.28
C THR A 47 -12.76 25.72 -5.17
N VAL A 48 -11.58 25.71 -4.54
CA VAL A 48 -11.16 26.76 -3.58
C VAL A 48 -10.06 27.65 -4.18
N ALA A 49 -9.66 28.68 -3.43
CA ALA A 49 -8.66 29.67 -3.84
C ALA A 49 -8.96 30.31 -5.21
N THR A 50 -10.24 30.63 -5.46
CA THR A 50 -10.68 31.28 -6.70
C THR A 50 -10.61 32.81 -6.62
N GLY A 51 -10.31 33.37 -5.44
CA GLY A 51 -10.42 34.79 -5.14
C GLY A 51 -11.85 35.29 -4.86
N ILE A 52 -12.82 34.38 -4.72
CA ILE A 52 -14.22 34.68 -4.37
C ILE A 52 -14.42 34.20 -2.94
N GLU A 53 -14.87 35.09 -2.05
CA GLU A 53 -14.93 34.83 -0.60
C GLU A 53 -15.85 33.65 -0.26
N GLU A 54 -16.99 33.56 -0.95
CA GLU A 54 -17.96 32.48 -0.80
C GLU A 54 -17.39 31.09 -1.12
N HIS A 55 -16.29 31.03 -1.88
CA HIS A 55 -15.65 29.78 -2.26
C HIS A 55 -14.60 29.30 -1.25
N ASN A 56 -14.17 30.16 -0.32
CA ASN A 56 -13.11 29.84 0.63
C ASN A 56 -13.48 28.64 1.52
N ASN A 57 -14.77 28.49 1.85
CA ASN A 57 -15.23 27.49 2.79
C ASN A 57 -15.56 26.12 2.16
N TYR A 58 -15.55 26.00 0.83
CA TYR A 58 -16.04 24.79 0.15
C TYR A 58 -15.31 23.49 0.53
N ALA A 59 -14.00 23.56 0.78
CA ALA A 59 -13.22 22.40 1.23
C ALA A 59 -13.63 21.98 2.64
N LEU A 60 -13.69 22.94 3.56
CA LEU A 60 -14.07 22.71 4.96
C LEU A 60 -15.50 22.19 5.07
N ASP A 61 -16.42 22.74 4.28
CA ASP A 61 -17.81 22.28 4.20
C ASP A 61 -17.91 20.84 3.69
N PHE A 62 -17.08 20.45 2.73
CA PHE A 62 -17.01 19.05 2.30
C PHE A 62 -16.54 18.13 3.42
N PHE A 63 -15.49 18.50 4.18
CA PHE A 63 -15.03 17.70 5.31
C PHE A 63 -16.10 17.58 6.40
N ASN A 64 -16.76 18.68 6.74
CA ASN A 64 -17.83 18.71 7.74
C ASN A 64 -19.05 17.89 7.28
N ALA A 65 -19.46 18.03 6.02
CA ALA A 65 -20.56 17.25 5.45
C ALA A 65 -20.21 15.75 5.41
N THR A 66 -18.96 15.40 5.14
CA THR A 66 -18.50 14.00 5.16
C THR A 66 -18.66 13.40 6.57
N ARG A 67 -18.20 14.10 7.62
CA ARG A 67 -18.39 13.67 9.02
C ARG A 67 -19.88 13.54 9.35
N TRP A 68 -20.67 14.55 8.98
CA TRP A 68 -22.10 14.54 9.21
C TRP A 68 -22.80 13.36 8.54
N ILE A 69 -22.46 13.06 7.28
CA ILE A 69 -22.99 11.90 6.55
C ILE A 69 -22.65 10.61 7.28
N LYS A 70 -21.40 10.44 7.74
CA LYS A 70 -20.98 9.26 8.49
C LYS A 70 -21.69 9.10 9.84
N ASP A 71 -21.93 10.20 10.53
CA ASP A 71 -22.59 10.19 11.84
C ASP A 71 -24.12 9.98 11.73
N ASN A 72 -24.76 10.46 10.67
CA ASN A 72 -26.22 10.54 10.57
C ASN A 72 -26.84 9.58 9.55
N LEU A 73 -26.07 9.12 8.55
CA LEU A 73 -26.55 8.27 7.46
C LEU A 73 -25.80 6.91 7.52
N PRO A 74 -26.23 5.99 8.40
CA PRO A 74 -25.47 4.78 8.69
C PRO A 74 -25.24 3.93 7.44
N PHE A 75 -24.06 3.31 7.36
CA PHE A 75 -23.58 2.50 6.23
C PHE A 75 -23.32 3.23 4.92
N ALA A 76 -23.80 4.46 4.74
CA ALA A 76 -23.56 5.21 3.51
C ALA A 76 -22.08 5.53 3.33
N LYS A 77 -21.62 5.48 2.08
CA LYS A 77 -20.25 5.81 1.67
C LYS A 77 -20.19 7.23 1.09
N VAL A 78 -19.01 7.84 1.12
CA VAL A 78 -18.73 9.17 0.59
C VAL A 78 -17.63 9.08 -0.47
N SER A 79 -17.88 9.70 -1.61
CA SER A 79 -16.98 9.82 -2.75
C SER A 79 -16.83 11.27 -3.17
N GLY A 80 -15.82 11.57 -3.98
CA GLY A 80 -15.67 12.91 -4.54
C GLY A 80 -14.59 13.02 -5.61
N GLY A 81 -14.83 13.91 -6.58
CA GLY A 81 -13.88 14.33 -7.60
C GLY A 81 -12.79 15.24 -7.06
N VAL A 82 -11.69 14.67 -6.52
CA VAL A 82 -10.61 15.42 -5.87
C VAL A 82 -9.99 16.47 -6.79
N SER A 83 -9.96 16.21 -8.10
CA SER A 83 -9.35 17.12 -9.08
C SER A 83 -10.05 18.49 -9.16
N ASN A 84 -11.30 18.60 -8.69
CA ASN A 84 -12.05 19.86 -8.67
C ASN A 84 -11.48 20.86 -7.67
N ILE A 85 -10.90 20.39 -6.56
CA ILE A 85 -10.41 21.27 -5.48
C ILE A 85 -9.35 22.26 -5.97
N SER A 86 -8.53 21.83 -6.92
CA SER A 86 -7.33 22.54 -7.40
C SER A 86 -7.52 23.19 -8.77
N PHE A 87 -8.77 23.37 -9.21
CA PHE A 87 -9.07 23.86 -10.57
C PHE A 87 -8.51 25.27 -10.84
N SER A 88 -8.43 26.13 -9.82
CA SER A 88 -7.81 27.47 -9.90
C SER A 88 -6.33 27.44 -10.32
N PHE A 89 -5.65 26.30 -10.12
CA PHE A 89 -4.21 26.14 -10.38
C PHE A 89 -3.92 25.27 -11.61
N ARG A 90 -4.84 25.19 -12.57
CA ARG A 90 -4.63 24.48 -13.84
C ARG A 90 -3.32 24.92 -14.51
N GLY A 91 -2.50 23.93 -14.88
CA GLY A 91 -1.16 24.15 -15.45
C GLY A 91 -0.03 24.23 -14.42
N ASN A 92 -0.34 24.31 -13.12
CA ASN A 92 0.64 24.24 -12.04
C ASN A 92 0.52 22.89 -11.31
N ASN A 93 1.20 21.86 -11.83
CA ASN A 93 1.09 20.52 -11.25
C ASN A 93 1.59 20.48 -9.80
N ALA A 94 2.70 21.13 -9.45
CA ALA A 94 3.26 21.08 -8.10
C ALA A 94 2.23 21.50 -7.02
N VAL A 95 1.53 22.63 -7.25
CA VAL A 95 0.48 23.09 -6.31
C VAL A 95 -0.71 22.14 -6.32
N ARG A 96 -1.14 21.65 -7.49
CA ARG A 96 -2.29 20.74 -7.60
C ARG A 96 -2.04 19.41 -6.89
N GLU A 97 -0.86 18.83 -7.05
CA GLU A 97 -0.46 17.57 -6.41
C GLU A 97 -0.41 17.72 -4.89
N ALA A 98 0.11 18.84 -4.39
CA ALA A 98 0.09 19.18 -2.97
C ALA A 98 -1.35 19.32 -2.44
N MET A 99 -2.21 20.07 -3.15
CA MET A 99 -3.62 20.23 -2.78
C MET A 99 -4.38 18.90 -2.77
N HIS A 100 -4.20 18.04 -3.76
CA HIS A 100 -4.88 16.74 -3.79
C HIS A 100 -4.46 15.86 -2.61
N SER A 101 -3.17 15.82 -2.31
CA SER A 101 -2.61 14.99 -1.24
C SER A 101 -3.07 15.48 0.13
N ALA A 102 -3.04 16.81 0.36
CA ALA A 102 -3.53 17.40 1.60
C ALA A 102 -5.06 17.28 1.77
N PHE A 103 -5.82 17.49 0.68
CA PHE A 103 -7.26 17.30 0.71
C PHE A 103 -7.63 15.87 1.07
N LEU A 104 -7.00 14.88 0.42
CA LEU A 104 -7.27 13.47 0.69
C LEU A 104 -6.91 13.10 2.12
N TYR A 105 -5.79 13.60 2.66
CA TYR A 105 -5.41 13.38 4.06
C TYR A 105 -6.50 13.85 5.03
N HIS A 106 -7.05 15.06 4.85
CA HIS A 106 -8.12 15.57 5.70
C HIS A 106 -9.47 14.89 5.42
N ALA A 107 -9.76 14.54 4.17
CA ALA A 107 -11.00 13.90 3.78
C ALA A 107 -11.11 12.47 4.31
N THR A 108 -10.03 11.67 4.27
CA THR A 108 -10.04 10.31 4.88
C THR A 108 -10.22 10.38 6.39
N GLN A 109 -9.60 11.34 7.07
CA GLN A 109 -9.83 11.58 8.51
C GLN A 109 -11.27 12.01 8.80
N ALA A 110 -11.92 12.71 7.87
CA ALA A 110 -13.34 13.04 7.96
C ALA A 110 -14.27 11.84 7.67
N GLY A 111 -13.75 10.73 7.13
CA GLY A 111 -14.49 9.51 6.80
C GLY A 111 -14.79 9.32 5.32
N MET A 112 -14.11 10.01 4.40
CA MET A 112 -14.29 9.79 2.96
C MET A 112 -13.78 8.40 2.54
N ASP A 113 -14.59 7.64 1.80
CA ASP A 113 -14.26 6.25 1.42
C ASP A 113 -13.54 6.17 0.06
N MET A 114 -13.83 7.07 -0.88
CA MET A 114 -13.31 6.98 -2.25
C MET A 114 -13.02 8.33 -2.90
N GLY A 115 -11.76 8.58 -3.29
CA GLY A 115 -11.36 9.74 -4.07
C GLY A 115 -11.18 9.44 -5.55
N ILE A 116 -11.83 10.22 -6.42
CA ILE A 116 -11.61 10.16 -7.88
C ILE A 116 -10.48 11.12 -8.23
N VAL A 117 -9.28 10.56 -8.43
CA VAL A 117 -8.03 11.33 -8.62
C VAL A 117 -7.05 10.59 -9.52
N ASN A 118 -6.13 11.33 -10.15
CA ASN A 118 -4.99 10.72 -10.84
C ASN A 118 -3.93 10.28 -9.82
N ALA A 119 -3.90 8.98 -9.52
CA ALA A 119 -2.94 8.40 -8.59
C ALA A 119 -1.46 8.59 -8.99
N GLY A 120 -1.18 8.81 -10.28
CA GLY A 120 0.18 9.09 -10.77
C GLY A 120 0.68 10.48 -10.38
N MET A 121 -0.24 11.40 -10.04
CA MET A 121 0.01 12.80 -9.66
C MET A 121 -0.33 13.03 -8.18
N LEU A 122 -0.15 12.02 -7.33
CA LEU A 122 -0.26 12.18 -5.88
C LEU A 122 1.13 12.22 -5.27
N GLU A 123 1.38 13.28 -4.50
CA GLU A 123 2.58 13.43 -3.71
C GLU A 123 2.40 12.74 -2.35
N VAL A 124 3.49 12.36 -1.69
CA VAL A 124 3.43 11.89 -0.30
C VAL A 124 3.23 13.11 0.60
N TYR A 125 2.19 13.09 1.44
CA TYR A 125 1.78 14.24 2.26
C TYR A 125 2.95 14.87 3.05
N ASP A 126 3.73 14.03 3.74
CA ASP A 126 4.88 14.48 4.56
C ASP A 126 6.10 14.95 3.73
N LYS A 127 6.09 14.75 2.41
CA LYS A 127 7.16 15.19 1.50
C LYS A 127 6.83 16.47 0.75
N ILE A 128 5.62 17.02 0.93
CA ILE A 128 5.27 18.34 0.39
C ILE A 128 6.15 19.39 1.10
N PRO A 129 6.74 20.36 0.37
CA PRO A 129 7.51 21.45 0.99
C PRO A 129 6.70 22.14 2.09
N LYS A 130 7.27 22.27 3.30
CA LYS A 130 6.53 22.74 4.49
C LYS A 130 5.77 24.06 4.27
N HIS A 131 6.39 25.03 3.61
CA HIS A 131 5.76 26.32 3.33
C HIS A 131 4.55 26.18 2.38
N LEU A 132 4.65 25.32 1.36
CA LEU A 132 3.55 25.00 0.45
C LEU A 132 2.45 24.22 1.16
N LEU A 133 2.82 23.23 1.99
CA LEU A 133 1.84 22.46 2.75
C LEU A 133 1.04 23.36 3.69
N THR A 134 1.70 24.25 4.44
CA THR A 134 1.01 25.21 5.31
C THR A 134 0.03 26.08 4.53
N ALA A 135 0.46 26.68 3.41
CA ALA A 135 -0.41 27.52 2.58
C ALA A 135 -1.60 26.74 2.01
N VAL A 136 -1.39 25.50 1.56
CA VAL A 136 -2.45 24.61 1.09
C VAL A 136 -3.42 24.28 2.22
N GLU A 137 -2.94 23.91 3.40
CA GLU A 137 -3.80 23.59 4.55
C GLU A 137 -4.59 24.80 5.03
N ASP A 138 -4.00 25.99 5.01
CA ASP A 138 -4.68 27.22 5.40
C ASP A 138 -5.88 27.48 4.47
N VAL A 139 -5.74 27.21 3.17
CA VAL A 139 -6.83 27.31 2.18
C VAL A 139 -7.87 26.20 2.37
N LEU A 140 -7.43 24.94 2.52
CA LEU A 140 -8.35 23.80 2.63
C LEU A 140 -9.17 23.82 3.94
N LEU A 141 -8.59 24.35 5.01
CA LEU A 141 -9.23 24.45 6.32
C LEU A 141 -9.81 25.84 6.59
N ASN A 142 -9.69 26.76 5.63
CA ASN A 142 -10.15 28.15 5.74
C ASN A 142 -9.72 28.81 7.07
N LYS A 143 -8.41 28.75 7.39
CA LYS A 143 -7.91 29.15 8.72
C LYS A 143 -7.91 30.67 8.96
N ASP A 144 -7.76 31.46 7.90
CA ASP A 144 -7.78 32.92 7.94
C ASP A 144 -8.04 33.52 6.55
N ASP A 145 -8.45 34.78 6.54
CA ASP A 145 -8.88 35.52 5.33
C ASP A 145 -7.78 35.68 4.27
N GLY A 146 -6.50 35.61 4.68
CA GLY A 146 -5.35 35.77 3.79
C GLY A 146 -4.87 34.47 3.13
N ALA A 147 -5.47 33.32 3.45
CA ALA A 147 -4.99 32.01 2.99
C ALA A 147 -4.96 31.89 1.45
N THR A 148 -6.03 32.36 0.79
CA THR A 148 -6.16 32.33 -0.67
C THR A 148 -5.07 33.15 -1.35
N GLU A 149 -4.84 34.39 -0.91
CA GLU A 149 -3.81 35.27 -1.47
C GLU A 149 -2.41 34.67 -1.30
N ARG A 150 -2.10 34.16 -0.10
CA ARG A 150 -0.80 33.51 0.15
C ARG A 150 -0.55 32.32 -0.78
N LEU A 151 -1.55 31.47 -1.02
CA LEU A 151 -1.39 30.33 -1.91
C LEU A 151 -1.28 30.75 -3.38
N LEU A 152 -1.99 31.81 -3.81
CA LEU A 152 -1.89 32.36 -5.16
C LEU A 152 -0.50 32.96 -5.42
N ASP A 153 0.01 33.76 -4.48
CA ASP A 153 1.36 34.34 -4.56
C ASP A 153 2.42 33.23 -4.62
N LEU A 154 2.30 32.24 -3.74
CA LEU A 154 3.21 31.11 -3.73
C LEU A 154 3.11 30.30 -5.03
N ALA A 155 1.92 30.15 -5.61
CA ALA A 155 1.74 29.41 -6.84
C ALA A 155 2.50 30.04 -8.03
N GLU A 156 2.77 31.34 -8.03
CA GLU A 156 3.64 31.97 -9.05
C GLU A 156 5.08 31.45 -8.97
N GLU A 157 5.61 31.14 -7.77
CA GLU A 157 6.94 30.55 -7.60
C GLU A 157 7.04 29.14 -8.20
N PHE A 158 5.92 28.42 -8.23
CA PHE A 158 5.80 27.07 -8.77
C PHE A 158 5.32 27.04 -10.24
N LYS A 159 4.90 28.17 -10.82
CA LYS A 159 4.49 28.26 -12.22
C LYS A 159 5.68 28.00 -13.17
N GLY A 160 5.47 27.13 -14.15
CA GLY A 160 6.48 26.80 -15.16
C GLY A 160 7.45 25.67 -14.78
N GLN A 161 7.27 25.03 -13.62
CA GLN A 161 7.91 23.73 -13.33
C GLN A 161 7.16 22.56 -14.01
N GLY A 162 5.97 22.81 -14.55
CA GLY A 162 5.25 21.89 -15.44
C GLY A 162 5.97 21.78 -16.79
N ALA A 163 6.69 20.68 -16.99
CA ALA A 163 7.35 20.28 -18.24
C ALA A 163 8.67 20.95 -18.64
N LYS A 164 9.33 21.72 -17.76
CA LYS A 164 10.80 21.62 -17.75
C LYS A 164 11.08 20.23 -17.19
N LYS A 165 11.89 19.41 -17.87
CA LYS A 165 12.66 18.36 -17.20
C LYS A 165 13.14 19.00 -15.91
N LEU A 166 12.53 18.69 -14.76
CA LEU A 166 13.23 18.74 -13.51
C LEU A 166 14.51 18.00 -13.87
N VAL A 167 15.62 18.74 -13.98
CA VAL A 167 16.91 18.13 -13.75
C VAL A 167 16.65 17.41 -12.44
N GLU A 168 16.56 16.07 -12.50
CA GLU A 168 16.24 15.25 -11.33
C GLU A 168 17.05 15.87 -10.22
N ASP A 169 16.39 16.39 -9.18
CA ASP A 169 17.11 16.93 -8.05
C ASP A 169 17.75 15.70 -7.41
N LEU A 170 19.00 15.44 -7.80
CA LEU A 170 19.79 14.31 -7.35
C LEU A 170 20.55 14.66 -6.07
N SER A 171 20.23 15.77 -5.39
CA SER A 171 20.84 16.10 -4.09
C SER A 171 20.64 14.99 -3.05
N TRP A 172 19.52 14.27 -3.11
CA TRP A 172 19.30 13.10 -2.26
C TRP A 172 20.31 11.97 -2.53
N ARG A 173 20.94 11.92 -3.72
CA ARG A 173 22.01 10.97 -4.04
C ARG A 173 23.30 11.21 -3.27
N GLU A 174 23.49 12.41 -2.73
CA GLU A 174 24.67 12.74 -1.91
C GLU A 174 24.53 12.22 -0.47
N GLN A 175 23.35 11.73 -0.09
CA GLN A 175 23.10 11.17 1.24
C GLN A 175 23.67 9.75 1.39
N PRO A 176 23.84 9.27 2.64
CA PRO A 176 24.22 7.88 2.91
C PRO A 176 23.25 6.88 2.26
N VAL A 177 23.77 5.71 1.88
CA VAL A 177 23.00 4.67 1.17
C VAL A 177 21.66 4.33 1.84
N GLU A 178 21.60 4.30 3.17
CA GLU A 178 20.34 4.04 3.90
C GLU A 178 19.27 5.09 3.58
N LYS A 179 19.65 6.36 3.52
CA LYS A 179 18.73 7.45 3.18
C LYS A 179 18.36 7.47 1.71
N ARG A 180 19.22 6.98 0.83
CA ARG A 180 18.92 6.82 -0.60
C ARG A 180 17.94 5.68 -0.85
N LEU A 181 18.11 4.56 -0.15
CA LEU A 181 17.17 3.44 -0.17
C LEU A 181 15.81 3.85 0.40
N GLU A 182 15.78 4.53 1.55
CA GLU A 182 14.56 5.11 2.14
C GLU A 182 13.86 6.05 1.14
N HIS A 183 14.61 6.96 0.52
CA HIS A 183 14.08 7.90 -0.47
C HIS A 183 13.49 7.16 -1.68
N SER A 184 14.21 6.17 -2.19
CA SER A 184 13.79 5.38 -3.36
C SER A 184 12.53 4.58 -3.07
N LEU A 185 12.42 3.98 -1.89
CA LEU A 185 11.22 3.29 -1.43
C LEU A 185 10.03 4.24 -1.31
N LEU A 186 10.19 5.38 -0.62
CA LEU A 186 9.11 6.36 -0.42
C LEU A 186 8.61 6.98 -1.74
N ARG A 187 9.52 7.23 -2.68
CA ARG A 187 9.20 7.84 -3.98
C ARG A 187 8.87 6.82 -5.07
N GLY A 188 9.10 5.53 -4.83
CA GLY A 188 8.88 4.48 -5.82
C GLY A 188 9.86 4.53 -7.00
N ILE A 189 11.11 4.95 -6.75
CA ILE A 189 12.19 5.09 -7.74
C ILE A 189 12.99 3.79 -7.81
N ASP A 190 13.01 3.12 -8.96
CA ASP A 190 13.73 1.85 -9.18
C ASP A 190 15.03 2.00 -9.98
N LYS A 191 15.32 3.21 -10.45
CA LYS A 191 16.43 3.52 -11.36
C LYS A 191 17.81 3.28 -10.75
N PHE A 192 18.00 3.62 -9.47
CA PHE A 192 19.29 3.56 -8.78
C PHE A 192 19.39 2.42 -7.75
N ILE A 193 18.36 1.57 -7.70
CA ILE A 193 18.21 0.62 -6.61
C ILE A 193 19.31 -0.44 -6.63
N ASP A 194 19.77 -0.87 -7.81
CA ASP A 194 20.80 -1.90 -7.93
C ASP A 194 22.13 -1.39 -7.35
N ASP A 195 22.56 -0.19 -7.76
CA ASP A 195 23.78 0.47 -7.26
C ASP A 195 23.73 0.74 -5.74
N ASP A 196 22.58 1.21 -5.24
CA ASP A 196 22.41 1.45 -3.81
C ASP A 196 22.37 0.15 -3.01
N THR A 197 21.80 -0.91 -3.58
CA THR A 197 21.77 -2.24 -2.95
C THR A 197 23.18 -2.82 -2.87
N GLU A 198 24.01 -2.62 -3.90
CA GLU A 198 25.42 -3.01 -3.91
C GLU A 198 26.24 -2.25 -2.85
N GLU A 199 26.09 -0.93 -2.78
CA GLU A 199 26.77 -0.11 -1.75
C GLU A 199 26.33 -0.51 -0.33
N ALA A 200 25.03 -0.74 -0.13
CA ALA A 200 24.51 -1.24 1.14
C ALA A 200 25.10 -2.61 1.46
N LEU A 201 25.17 -3.53 0.51
CA LEU A 201 25.79 -4.84 0.73
C LEU A 201 27.27 -4.69 1.12
N ALA A 202 28.03 -3.81 0.47
CA ALA A 202 29.42 -3.56 0.82
C ALA A 202 29.57 -3.06 2.27
N LYS A 203 28.58 -2.33 2.79
CA LYS A 203 28.53 -1.82 4.17
C LYS A 203 28.06 -2.87 5.19
N TYR A 204 26.93 -3.54 4.92
CA TYR A 204 26.27 -4.49 5.84
C TYR A 204 26.84 -5.91 5.75
N LYS A 205 27.67 -6.20 4.74
CA LYS A 205 28.40 -7.46 4.48
C LYS A 205 27.56 -8.69 4.17
N LYS A 206 26.33 -8.77 4.69
CA LYS A 206 25.41 -9.87 4.47
C LYS A 206 24.18 -9.38 3.72
N PRO A 207 23.75 -10.06 2.64
CA PRO A 207 22.55 -9.68 1.91
C PRO A 207 21.30 -9.59 2.80
N LEU A 208 21.12 -10.55 3.72
CA LEU A 208 20.00 -10.56 4.66
C LEU A 208 19.98 -9.31 5.54
N SER A 209 21.16 -8.80 5.96
CA SER A 209 21.25 -7.59 6.78
C SER A 209 20.92 -6.30 6.02
N VAL A 210 21.04 -6.29 4.68
CA VAL A 210 20.55 -5.17 3.85
C VAL A 210 19.01 -5.18 3.81
N ILE A 211 18.42 -6.37 3.73
CA ILE A 211 16.96 -6.55 3.76
C ILE A 211 16.41 -6.15 5.13
N GLU A 212 16.87 -6.79 6.20
CA GLU A 212 16.38 -6.56 7.56
C GLU A 212 16.71 -5.16 8.11
N GLY A 213 17.75 -4.51 7.57
CA GLY A 213 18.13 -3.15 7.93
C GLY A 213 17.45 -2.11 7.05
N PRO A 214 18.19 -1.43 6.16
CA PRO A 214 17.72 -0.22 5.49
C PRO A 214 16.46 -0.40 4.63
N LEU A 215 16.26 -1.59 4.05
CA LEU A 215 15.08 -1.86 3.22
C LEU A 215 13.81 -2.03 4.07
N MET A 216 13.87 -2.82 5.14
CA MET A 216 12.76 -2.98 6.09
C MET A 216 12.48 -1.69 6.86
N ASP A 217 13.51 -0.93 7.25
CA ASP A 217 13.34 0.39 7.88
C ASP A 217 12.57 1.34 6.95
N GLY A 218 12.92 1.38 5.66
CA GLY A 218 12.21 2.18 4.66
C GLY A 218 10.76 1.72 4.46
N MET A 219 10.52 0.40 4.43
CA MET A 219 9.18 -0.17 4.35
C MET A 219 8.34 0.06 5.62
N GLY A 220 8.97 0.12 6.79
CA GLY A 220 8.33 0.52 8.05
C GLY A 220 7.76 1.92 7.95
N ILE A 221 8.54 2.88 7.43
CA ILE A 221 8.07 4.26 7.21
C ILE A 221 6.91 4.29 6.19
N VAL A 222 7.00 3.51 5.10
CA VAL A 222 5.87 3.38 4.14
C VAL A 222 4.62 2.86 4.84
N GLY A 223 4.75 1.85 5.70
CA GLY A 223 3.67 1.30 6.50
C GLY A 223 3.04 2.34 7.44
N ASP A 224 3.86 3.08 8.18
CA ASP A 224 3.42 4.14 9.08
C ASP A 224 2.67 5.25 8.34
N LEU A 225 3.20 5.68 7.18
CA LEU A 225 2.56 6.71 6.36
C LEU A 225 1.23 6.23 5.76
N PHE A 226 1.16 4.97 5.32
CA PHE A 226 -0.09 4.39 4.82
C PHE A 226 -1.13 4.26 5.93
N GLY A 227 -0.74 3.75 7.10
CA GLY A 227 -1.61 3.65 8.28
C GLY A 227 -2.11 5.01 8.78
N ALA A 228 -1.30 6.06 8.64
CA ALA A 228 -1.67 7.44 8.95
C ALA A 228 -2.51 8.13 7.87
N GLY A 229 -2.79 7.48 6.73
CA GLY A 229 -3.51 8.07 5.59
C GLY A 229 -2.72 9.14 4.82
N LYS A 230 -1.39 9.22 5.05
CA LYS A 230 -0.46 10.16 4.40
C LYS A 230 0.13 9.63 3.10
N MET A 231 -0.05 8.34 2.85
CA MET A 231 0.32 7.64 1.64
C MET A 231 -0.85 6.77 1.19
N PHE A 232 -1.04 6.64 -0.12
CA PHE A 232 -2.17 5.91 -0.71
C PHE A 232 -1.72 4.62 -1.38
N LEU A 233 -2.64 3.68 -1.56
CA LEU A 233 -2.36 2.34 -2.09
C LEU A 233 -1.52 2.35 -3.39
N PRO A 234 -1.78 3.20 -4.41
CA PRO A 234 -0.95 3.24 -5.61
C PRO A 234 0.51 3.62 -5.35
N GLN A 235 0.78 4.45 -4.34
CA GLN A 235 2.12 4.83 -3.93
C GLN A 235 2.80 3.64 -3.21
N VAL A 236 2.09 2.96 -2.32
CA VAL A 236 2.60 1.76 -1.62
C VAL A 236 2.99 0.65 -2.61
N VAL A 237 2.19 0.46 -3.67
CA VAL A 237 2.52 -0.51 -4.74
C VAL A 237 3.82 -0.15 -5.46
N LYS A 238 4.08 1.15 -5.70
CA LYS A 238 5.36 1.59 -6.28
C LYS A 238 6.52 1.32 -5.32
N SER A 239 6.37 1.58 -4.02
CA SER A 239 7.38 1.26 -3.00
C SER A 239 7.68 -0.24 -2.96
N ALA A 240 6.64 -1.07 -2.97
CA ALA A 240 6.78 -2.53 -3.00
C ALA A 240 7.53 -3.03 -4.24
N ARG A 241 7.35 -2.38 -5.40
CA ARG A 241 8.12 -2.70 -6.61
C ARG A 241 9.61 -2.40 -6.44
N VAL A 242 9.97 -1.27 -5.83
CA VAL A 242 11.36 -0.92 -5.53
C VAL A 242 11.98 -1.93 -4.56
N MET A 243 11.26 -2.27 -3.49
CA MET A 243 11.66 -3.31 -2.54
C MET A 243 11.91 -4.64 -3.24
N LYS A 244 10.95 -5.11 -4.06
CA LYS A 244 11.09 -6.36 -4.81
C LYS A 244 12.31 -6.36 -5.72
N LYS A 245 12.61 -5.24 -6.38
CA LYS A 245 13.79 -5.13 -7.25
C LYS A 245 15.09 -5.25 -6.46
N SER A 246 15.20 -4.58 -5.30
CA SER A 246 16.37 -4.69 -4.42
C SER A 246 16.57 -6.10 -3.87
N VAL A 247 15.48 -6.75 -3.41
CA VAL A 247 15.53 -8.15 -2.93
C VAL A 247 15.94 -9.10 -4.06
N ALA A 248 15.38 -8.96 -5.26
CA ALA A 248 15.75 -9.77 -6.42
C ALA A 248 17.23 -9.61 -6.82
N TRP A 249 17.84 -8.46 -6.53
CA TRP A 249 19.27 -8.25 -6.74
C TRP A 249 20.12 -9.01 -5.70
N LEU A 250 19.65 -9.10 -4.45
CA LEU A 250 20.33 -9.78 -3.34
C LEU A 250 20.14 -11.30 -3.34
N GLU A 251 19.05 -11.78 -3.93
CA GLU A 251 18.65 -13.20 -3.93
C GLU A 251 19.75 -14.15 -4.44
N PRO A 252 20.43 -13.92 -5.58
CA PRO A 252 21.51 -14.80 -6.04
C PRO A 252 22.69 -14.87 -5.05
N LEU A 253 22.94 -13.80 -4.30
CA LEU A 253 24.02 -13.74 -3.31
C LEU A 253 23.65 -14.48 -2.02
N MET A 254 22.37 -14.41 -1.61
CA MET A 254 21.83 -15.19 -0.51
C MET A 254 21.90 -16.68 -0.81
N GLU A 255 21.52 -17.08 -2.03
CA GLU A 255 21.62 -18.48 -2.49
C GLU A 255 23.07 -18.96 -2.48
N ALA A 256 24.02 -18.14 -2.96
CA ALA A 256 25.43 -18.49 -2.95
C ALA A 256 26.00 -18.63 -1.53
N GLU A 257 25.70 -17.69 -0.62
CA GLU A 257 26.13 -17.76 0.80
C GLU A 257 25.53 -18.99 1.49
N ARG A 258 24.27 -19.30 1.19
CA ARG A 258 23.60 -20.49 1.71
C ARG A 258 24.22 -21.77 1.18
N GLU A 259 24.50 -21.85 -0.11
CA GLU A 259 25.14 -23.01 -0.72
C GLU A 259 26.55 -23.24 -0.15
N GLU A 260 27.35 -22.19 0.05
CA GLU A 260 28.68 -22.30 0.69
C GLU A 260 28.58 -22.86 2.12
N LYS A 261 27.62 -22.37 2.91
CA LYS A 261 27.34 -22.89 4.25
C LYS A 261 26.87 -24.34 4.21
N ILE A 262 26.00 -24.70 3.27
CA ILE A 262 25.54 -26.08 3.07
C ILE A 262 26.73 -26.98 2.74
N VAL A 263 27.61 -26.60 1.83
CA VAL A 263 28.80 -27.39 1.45
C VAL A 263 29.76 -27.57 2.64
N THR A 264 29.99 -26.49 3.40
CA THR A 264 30.85 -26.52 4.59
C THR A 264 30.28 -27.44 5.66
N GLN A 265 28.98 -27.29 5.96
CA GLN A 265 28.27 -28.11 6.93
C GLN A 265 28.14 -29.58 6.48
N THR A 266 27.94 -29.82 5.18
CA THR A 266 27.92 -31.17 4.60
C THR A 266 29.26 -31.86 4.83
N SER A 267 30.36 -31.14 4.59
CA SER A 267 31.72 -31.65 4.81
C SER A 267 32.00 -31.94 6.28
N PHE A 268 31.51 -31.09 7.18
CA PHE A 268 31.59 -31.29 8.63
C PHE A 268 30.77 -32.50 9.11
N LEU A 269 29.52 -32.64 8.69
CA LEU A 269 28.66 -33.77 9.06
C LEU A 269 29.24 -35.11 8.60
N ARG A 270 29.91 -35.13 7.44
CA ARG A 270 30.61 -36.33 6.94
C ARG A 270 31.89 -36.66 7.70
N SER A 271 32.57 -35.65 8.27
CA SER A 271 33.75 -35.90 9.10
C SER A 271 33.38 -36.44 10.48
N GLU A 272 32.23 -36.02 11.04
CA GLU A 272 31.70 -36.55 12.30
C GLU A 272 31.03 -37.93 12.14
N ASN A 273 30.35 -38.17 11.02
CA ASN A 273 29.67 -39.45 10.77
C ASN A 273 29.97 -39.97 9.37
N SER A 274 31.05 -40.75 9.28
CA SER A 274 31.53 -41.37 8.05
C SER A 274 30.57 -42.38 7.41
N ALA A 275 29.48 -42.75 8.10
CA ALA A 275 28.42 -43.60 7.55
C ALA A 275 27.35 -42.83 6.76
N LEU A 276 27.30 -41.49 6.86
CA LEU A 276 26.38 -40.67 6.08
C LEU A 276 26.83 -40.57 4.63
N SER A 277 25.93 -40.86 3.69
CA SER A 277 26.16 -40.57 2.28
C SER A 277 26.20 -39.05 2.04
N GLU A 278 26.81 -38.62 0.93
CA GLU A 278 26.90 -37.21 0.58
C GLU A 278 25.53 -36.56 0.38
N SER A 279 24.58 -37.28 -0.20
CA SER A 279 23.20 -36.82 -0.36
C SER A 279 22.48 -36.65 0.97
N GLU A 280 22.70 -37.56 1.93
CA GLU A 280 22.08 -37.48 3.26
C GLU A 280 22.67 -36.34 4.09
N ALA A 281 24.01 -36.22 4.11
CA ALA A 281 24.69 -35.14 4.82
C ALA A 281 24.31 -33.76 4.24
N ARG A 282 24.16 -33.66 2.92
CA ARG A 282 23.70 -32.43 2.26
C ARG A 282 22.24 -32.12 2.59
N ALA A 283 21.35 -33.11 2.59
CA ALA A 283 19.97 -32.91 2.98
C ALA A 283 19.82 -32.39 4.43
N ILE A 284 20.64 -32.92 5.36
CA ILE A 284 20.68 -32.47 6.75
C ILE A 284 21.23 -31.04 6.84
N ALA A 285 22.32 -30.74 6.14
CA ALA A 285 22.92 -29.41 6.09
C ALA A 285 21.95 -28.36 5.50
N THR A 286 21.30 -28.66 4.37
CA THR A 286 20.29 -27.79 3.75
C THR A 286 19.14 -27.47 4.71
N LYS A 287 18.68 -28.46 5.47
CA LYS A 287 17.61 -28.28 6.46
C LYS A 287 18.05 -27.41 7.65
N SER A 288 19.34 -27.39 8.01
CA SER A 288 19.85 -26.57 9.12
C SER A 288 19.94 -25.06 8.85
N PHE A 289 19.85 -24.62 7.59
CA PHE A 289 19.94 -23.20 7.21
C PHE A 289 18.63 -22.60 6.67
N SER A 290 17.52 -23.34 6.75
CA SER A 290 16.17 -22.83 6.45
C SER A 290 15.40 -22.67 7.75
N ASN A 291 14.67 -21.56 7.92
CA ASN A 291 13.70 -21.45 9.01
C ASN A 291 12.43 -22.29 8.77
N GLY A 292 12.38 -22.98 7.63
CA GLY A 292 11.30 -23.84 7.19
C GLY A 292 10.88 -23.50 5.77
N LYS A 293 10.17 -24.42 5.13
CA LYS A 293 9.60 -24.22 3.79
C LYS A 293 8.11 -23.97 3.85
N VAL A 294 7.65 -22.95 3.14
CA VAL A 294 6.25 -22.49 3.13
C VAL A 294 5.67 -22.61 1.72
N ILE A 295 4.55 -23.33 1.58
CA ILE A 295 3.72 -23.23 0.37
C ILE A 295 2.83 -22.00 0.50
N MET A 296 2.83 -21.09 -0.45
CA MET A 296 1.91 -19.95 -0.49
C MET A 296 0.98 -20.05 -1.69
N ALA A 297 -0.33 -20.00 -1.47
CA ALA A 297 -1.32 -20.13 -2.54
C ALA A 297 -2.53 -19.23 -2.32
N THR A 298 -3.00 -18.56 -3.39
CA THR A 298 -4.33 -17.95 -3.40
C THR A 298 -5.33 -19.02 -3.82
N VAL A 299 -6.32 -19.27 -2.97
CA VAL A 299 -7.23 -20.43 -3.10
C VAL A 299 -8.12 -20.35 -4.35
N LYS A 300 -8.65 -21.49 -4.76
CA LYS A 300 -9.53 -21.61 -5.92
C LYS A 300 -10.68 -20.62 -5.86
N GLY A 301 -10.96 -19.99 -7.00
CA GLY A 301 -12.03 -19.00 -7.13
C GLY A 301 -11.60 -17.58 -6.76
N ASP A 302 -10.37 -17.39 -6.28
CA ASP A 302 -9.83 -16.08 -5.94
C ASP A 302 -8.64 -15.70 -6.83
N VAL A 303 -8.60 -14.42 -7.19
CA VAL A 303 -7.54 -13.79 -7.99
C VAL A 303 -6.73 -12.78 -7.20
N HIS A 304 -7.19 -12.41 -6.00
CA HIS A 304 -6.55 -11.39 -5.20
C HIS A 304 -5.31 -11.99 -4.53
N ASP A 305 -4.14 -11.46 -4.87
CA ASP A 305 -2.84 -12.04 -4.50
C ASP A 305 -1.87 -11.03 -3.88
N ILE A 306 -2.26 -9.76 -3.78
CA ILE A 306 -1.39 -8.71 -3.23
C ILE A 306 -0.96 -9.05 -1.81
N GLY A 307 -1.89 -9.45 -0.94
CA GLY A 307 -1.60 -9.86 0.44
C GLY A 307 -0.65 -11.06 0.50
N LYS A 308 -0.94 -12.13 -0.27
CA LYS A 308 -0.06 -13.30 -0.42
C LYS A 308 1.35 -12.90 -0.82
N ASN A 309 1.48 -12.04 -1.82
CA ASN A 309 2.78 -11.63 -2.36
C ASN A 309 3.58 -10.83 -1.33
N ILE A 310 2.93 -9.95 -0.57
CA ILE A 310 3.57 -9.21 0.53
C ILE A 310 4.07 -10.19 1.60
N VAL A 311 3.23 -11.11 2.08
CA VAL A 311 3.60 -12.09 3.10
C VAL A 311 4.70 -13.02 2.61
N GLY A 312 4.63 -13.48 1.35
CA GLY A 312 5.66 -14.29 0.72
C GLY A 312 7.03 -13.59 0.71
N VAL A 313 7.06 -12.31 0.33
CA VAL A 313 8.29 -11.51 0.40
C VAL A 313 8.80 -11.39 1.84
N VAL A 314 7.93 -11.12 2.82
CA VAL A 314 8.31 -11.02 4.24
C VAL A 314 8.91 -12.35 4.75
N LEU A 315 8.33 -13.48 4.40
CA LEU A 315 8.82 -14.81 4.78
C LEU A 315 10.23 -15.09 4.20
N ILE A 316 10.45 -14.78 2.92
CA ILE A 316 11.78 -14.89 2.28
C ILE A 316 12.78 -13.98 3.01
N CYS A 317 12.38 -12.76 3.33
CA CYS A 317 13.20 -11.82 4.10
C CYS A 317 13.56 -12.33 5.51
N ASN A 318 12.82 -13.32 6.04
CA ASN A 318 13.06 -13.93 7.34
C ASN A 318 13.65 -15.36 7.22
N GLY A 319 14.26 -15.70 6.08
CA GLY A 319 14.99 -16.96 5.90
C GLY A 319 14.13 -18.22 5.72
N PHE A 320 12.87 -18.07 5.32
CA PHE A 320 12.02 -19.17 4.89
C PHE A 320 12.17 -19.44 3.38
N ASP A 321 12.05 -20.71 2.99
CA ASP A 321 11.91 -21.10 1.58
C ASP A 321 10.44 -20.98 1.17
N VAL A 322 10.12 -20.04 0.28
CA VAL A 322 8.72 -19.83 -0.16
C VAL A 322 8.51 -20.41 -1.55
N VAL A 323 7.54 -21.33 -1.67
CA VAL A 323 7.03 -21.82 -2.95
C VAL A 323 5.70 -21.13 -3.23
N ASP A 324 5.71 -20.16 -4.14
CA ASP A 324 4.50 -19.45 -4.56
C ASP A 324 3.79 -20.21 -5.68
N MET A 325 2.57 -20.68 -5.39
CA MET A 325 1.73 -21.41 -6.34
C MET A 325 0.84 -20.51 -7.22
N GLY A 326 0.85 -19.19 -6.98
CA GLY A 326 0.04 -18.23 -7.71
C GLY A 326 -1.41 -18.19 -7.24
N VAL A 327 -2.33 -17.98 -8.19
CA VAL A 327 -3.76 -17.72 -7.96
C VAL A 327 -4.67 -18.83 -8.45
N MET A 328 -5.90 -18.85 -7.90
CA MET A 328 -6.92 -19.84 -8.24
C MET A 328 -6.46 -21.29 -8.05
N VAL A 329 -5.66 -21.57 -7.03
CA VAL A 329 -5.06 -22.90 -6.83
C VAL A 329 -6.04 -23.84 -6.13
N SER A 330 -6.28 -25.01 -6.71
CA SER A 330 -7.18 -26.04 -6.15
C SER A 330 -6.60 -26.72 -4.93
N CYS A 331 -7.46 -27.11 -3.97
CA CYS A 331 -7.09 -27.85 -2.77
C CYS A 331 -6.09 -29.00 -2.99
N ASP A 332 -6.38 -29.92 -3.91
CA ASP A 332 -5.48 -31.07 -4.15
C ASP A 332 -4.07 -30.65 -4.55
N LYS A 333 -3.94 -29.67 -5.45
CA LYS A 333 -2.64 -29.15 -5.88
C LYS A 333 -1.85 -28.55 -4.72
N ILE A 334 -2.52 -27.81 -3.83
CA ILE A 334 -1.86 -27.22 -2.65
C ILE A 334 -1.31 -28.34 -1.76
N LEU A 335 -2.14 -29.35 -1.47
CA LEU A 335 -1.75 -30.44 -0.59
C LEU A 335 -0.71 -31.37 -1.22
N ASP A 336 -0.76 -31.57 -2.54
CA ASP A 336 0.24 -32.33 -3.29
C ASP A 336 1.60 -31.59 -3.27
N ALA A 337 1.60 -30.27 -3.45
CA ALA A 337 2.81 -29.44 -3.39
C ALA A 337 3.47 -29.48 -2.01
N VAL A 338 2.70 -29.59 -0.93
CA VAL A 338 3.25 -29.75 0.44
C VAL A 338 4.07 -31.03 0.55
N GLU A 339 3.59 -32.13 -0.01
CA GLU A 339 4.31 -33.41 -0.02
C GLU A 339 5.50 -33.36 -0.99
N GLU A 340 5.30 -32.87 -2.21
CA GLU A 340 6.33 -32.77 -3.24
C GLU A 340 7.54 -31.96 -2.77
N HIS A 341 7.28 -30.82 -2.13
CA HIS A 341 8.34 -29.93 -1.67
C HIS A 341 8.79 -30.20 -0.23
N ASN A 342 8.16 -31.14 0.48
CA ASN A 342 8.35 -31.39 1.91
C ASN A 342 8.22 -30.08 2.72
N ALA A 343 7.09 -29.38 2.55
CA ALA A 343 6.87 -28.09 3.19
C ALA A 343 6.54 -28.24 4.69
N ASP A 344 7.02 -27.28 5.47
CA ASP A 344 6.81 -27.20 6.92
C ASP A 344 5.57 -26.38 7.28
N ILE A 345 5.10 -25.48 6.40
CA ILE A 345 3.96 -24.58 6.62
C ILE A 345 3.13 -24.43 5.34
N ILE A 346 1.80 -24.27 5.50
CA ILE A 346 0.87 -23.94 4.41
C ILE A 346 0.33 -22.53 4.63
N GLY A 347 0.47 -21.65 3.65
CA GLY A 347 -0.11 -20.31 3.62
C GLY A 347 -1.20 -20.19 2.58
N LEU A 348 -2.41 -19.87 3.01
CA LEU A 348 -3.59 -19.69 2.17
C LEU A 348 -4.02 -18.22 2.16
N SER A 349 -4.31 -17.72 0.96
CA SER A 349 -4.76 -16.34 0.74
C SER A 349 -6.12 -16.29 0.02
N GLY A 350 -6.97 -15.35 0.41
CA GLY A 350 -8.26 -15.12 -0.24
C GLY A 350 -9.04 -13.98 0.39
N LEU A 351 -9.66 -13.14 -0.45
CA LEU A 351 -10.32 -11.88 -0.07
C LEU A 351 -11.84 -12.02 -0.03
N ILE A 352 -12.42 -12.85 -0.88
CA ILE A 352 -13.88 -12.94 -1.05
C ILE A 352 -14.49 -14.05 -0.18
N THR A 353 -15.75 -13.90 0.22
CA THR A 353 -16.45 -14.89 1.08
C THR A 353 -16.38 -16.34 0.55
N PRO A 354 -16.57 -16.62 -0.76
CA PRO A 354 -16.40 -17.97 -1.29
C PRO A 354 -14.99 -18.55 -1.08
N SER A 355 -13.96 -17.70 -1.01
CA SER A 355 -12.58 -18.14 -0.78
C SER A 355 -12.36 -18.64 0.64
N LEU A 356 -13.08 -18.11 1.63
CA LEU A 356 -13.04 -18.64 2.99
C LEU A 356 -13.56 -20.08 3.04
N ASP A 357 -14.65 -20.39 2.31
CA ASP A 357 -15.18 -21.76 2.24
C ASP A 357 -14.16 -22.72 1.60
N GLU A 358 -13.41 -22.26 0.61
CA GLU A 358 -12.33 -23.03 0.01
C GLU A 358 -11.18 -23.24 1.00
N MET A 359 -10.77 -22.24 1.77
CA MET A 359 -9.75 -22.39 2.82
C MET A 359 -10.17 -23.42 3.89
N ILE A 360 -11.44 -23.40 4.30
CA ILE A 360 -12.01 -24.40 5.23
C ILE A 360 -11.91 -25.79 4.62
N THR A 361 -12.18 -25.91 3.31
CA THR A 361 -12.06 -27.18 2.58
C THR A 361 -10.62 -27.68 2.58
N VAL A 362 -9.64 -26.81 2.27
CA VAL A 362 -8.21 -27.15 2.32
C VAL A 362 -7.80 -27.64 3.72
N ALA A 363 -8.22 -26.95 4.77
CA ALA A 363 -7.90 -27.34 6.15
C ALA A 363 -8.48 -28.71 6.52
N LYS A 364 -9.73 -29.02 6.11
CA LYS A 364 -10.36 -30.33 6.35
C LYS A 364 -9.64 -31.45 5.61
N GLU A 365 -9.27 -31.23 4.35
CA GLU A 365 -8.56 -32.25 3.55
C GLU A 365 -7.11 -32.44 4.03
N ALA A 366 -6.43 -31.38 4.47
CA ALA A 366 -5.12 -31.46 5.11
C ALA A 366 -5.15 -32.37 6.36
N GLU A 367 -6.18 -32.23 7.19
CA GLU A 367 -6.36 -33.09 8.38
C GLU A 367 -6.57 -34.56 7.99
N LYS A 368 -7.37 -34.83 6.95
CA LYS A 368 -7.55 -36.20 6.42
C LYS A 368 -6.26 -36.79 5.87
N ARG A 369 -5.40 -35.98 5.23
CA ARG A 369 -4.05 -36.38 4.79
C ARG A 369 -3.03 -36.46 5.94
N GLY A 370 -3.47 -36.25 7.17
CA GLY A 370 -2.64 -36.39 8.38
C GLY A 370 -1.64 -35.26 8.59
N PHE A 371 -1.84 -34.09 8.00
CA PHE A 371 -0.94 -32.95 8.16
C PHE A 371 -0.98 -32.40 9.59
N GLY A 372 -2.15 -32.39 10.23
CA GLY A 372 -2.27 -32.03 11.65
C GLY A 372 -1.50 -32.96 12.57
N LYS A 373 -1.46 -34.27 12.28
CA LYS A 373 -0.63 -35.24 13.02
C LYS A 373 0.87 -35.02 12.84
N ARG A 374 1.27 -34.41 11.71
CA ARG A 374 2.66 -33.99 11.42
C ARG A 374 2.96 -32.59 11.94
N ASN A 375 2.01 -31.94 12.59
CA ASN A 375 2.15 -30.60 13.16
C ASN A 375 2.53 -29.54 12.12
N ILE A 376 2.00 -29.66 10.89
CA ILE A 376 2.16 -28.68 9.81
C ILE A 376 1.09 -27.59 9.99
N PRO A 377 1.43 -26.37 10.41
CA PRO A 377 0.45 -25.29 10.60
C PRO A 377 -0.07 -24.74 9.27
N ILE A 378 -1.30 -24.22 9.32
CA ILE A 378 -1.93 -23.49 8.22
C ILE A 378 -2.08 -22.02 8.62
N LEU A 379 -1.41 -21.13 7.90
CA LEU A 379 -1.58 -19.69 7.93
C LEU A 379 -2.75 -19.30 7.01
N ILE A 380 -3.70 -18.54 7.55
CA ILE A 380 -4.86 -18.02 6.83
C ILE A 380 -4.72 -16.50 6.74
N GLY A 381 -4.76 -15.96 5.52
CA GLY A 381 -4.73 -14.52 5.25
C GLY A 381 -5.75 -14.11 4.20
N GLY A 382 -6.22 -12.87 4.28
CA GLY A 382 -7.23 -12.30 3.38
C GLY A 382 -7.26 -10.80 3.47
#